data_AF-A0A2N9Y1Y9-F1
#
_entry.id   AF-A0A2N9Y1Y9-F1
#
_cell.length_a   1.000
_cell.length_b   1.000
_cell.length_c   1.000
_cell.angle_alpha   90.00
_cell.angle_beta   90.00
_cell.angle_gamma   90.00
#
_symmetry.space_group_name_H-M   'P 1'
#
loop_
_entity.id
_entity.type
_entity.pdbx_description
1 polymer ?
#
loop_
_entity_poly.entity_id
_entity_poly.type
_entity_poly.pdbx_seq_one_letter_code
_entity_poly.pdbx_strand_id
1 'polypeptide(L)'
;MYSDSCSFIRPLPASTALDVIGDVHGEWEALQQLLHFLGYDENGRHKHGRKLVFVGDLCDRGPDSPAVLDWVIQAVAAENAFTIIGNHELNLLIDDPKDGSGWYFDNRLQDETRFAPWQHYPKDKRRQLQETMAQWPLILQRDDLRIVHAAWLPESIDKLIHCGEKSLIKQYHYWENRFFDDFRQTEWYESYIQETQQLKTELEDENYTMPFQPGVAHYDLLRSCHNPIRALTSGIQALTQQPFYINGRWRFTVRKPWWQQYTDPVAVIIGHYWRSWYGTAGVAEHRKDLFPEPPTHWLGKQQQVFCVDFSIGARWRERKNAILPADSRMHLAALRWPENLIMLNSGKYCPAQRNR
;
A
#
# COMPACT_ATOMS: atom_id res chain seq x y z
N MET A 1 -26.28 11.63 -17.81
CA MET A 1 -26.78 10.36 -17.25
C MET A 1 -25.57 9.52 -16.87
N TYR A 2 -25.06 9.69 -15.64
CA TYR A 2 -24.09 8.78 -15.02
C TYR A 2 -24.81 8.16 -13.82
N SER A 3 -25.72 7.23 -14.07
CA SER A 3 -26.24 6.33 -13.04
C SER A 3 -25.25 5.17 -12.90
N ASP A 4 -24.99 4.77 -11.66
CA ASP A 4 -24.25 3.56 -11.26
C ASP A 4 -22.71 3.60 -11.29
N SER A 5 -22.08 4.68 -10.81
CA SER A 5 -20.67 4.59 -10.41
C SER A 5 -20.54 3.73 -9.14
N CYS A 6 -19.86 2.59 -9.24
CA CYS A 6 -19.45 1.78 -8.09
C CYS A 6 -18.69 2.68 -7.11
N SER A 7 -19.11 2.76 -5.83
CA SER A 7 -18.52 3.65 -4.81
C SER A 7 -17.00 3.49 -4.66
N PHE A 8 -16.47 2.31 -4.97
CA PHE A 8 -15.05 1.97 -4.87
C PHE A 8 -14.19 2.43 -6.05
N ILE A 9 -14.79 2.82 -7.17
CA ILE A 9 -14.09 3.23 -8.39
C ILE A 9 -14.55 4.63 -8.76
N ARG A 10 -13.63 5.59 -8.71
CA ARG A 10 -13.94 7.00 -9.02
C ARG A 10 -13.15 7.52 -10.21
N PRO A 11 -13.72 8.44 -10.99
CA PRO A 11 -12.99 9.08 -12.06
C PRO A 11 -11.91 10.01 -11.52
N LEU A 12 -10.76 10.05 -12.19
CA LEU A 12 -9.80 11.14 -12.10
C LEU A 12 -10.29 12.35 -12.92
N PRO A 13 -9.86 13.58 -12.59
CA PRO A 13 -10.24 14.75 -13.37
C PRO A 13 -9.71 14.63 -14.81
N ALA A 14 -10.63 14.84 -15.77
CA ALA A 14 -10.33 14.77 -17.19
C ALA A 14 -9.29 15.84 -17.58
N SER A 15 -8.33 15.47 -18.44
CA SER A 15 -7.32 16.37 -19.01
C SER A 15 -6.49 17.19 -18.02
N THR A 16 -6.51 16.85 -16.73
CA THR A 16 -5.75 17.53 -15.68
C THR A 16 -4.41 16.83 -15.48
N ALA A 17 -3.32 17.59 -15.43
CA ALA A 17 -2.01 17.03 -15.14
C ALA A 17 -1.89 16.70 -13.64
N LEU A 18 -1.25 15.58 -13.33
CA LEU A 18 -1.26 14.99 -11.99
C LEU A 18 0.17 14.88 -11.45
N ASP A 19 0.31 14.90 -10.13
CA ASP A 19 1.48 14.42 -9.41
C ASP A 19 1.03 13.30 -8.47
N VAL A 20 1.42 12.06 -8.79
CA VAL A 20 0.96 10.85 -8.08
C VAL A 20 1.99 10.47 -7.01
N ILE A 21 1.64 10.66 -5.75
CA ILE A 21 2.49 10.45 -4.57
C ILE A 21 2.36 9.02 -4.06
N GLY A 22 3.50 8.38 -3.78
CA GLY A 22 3.59 7.04 -3.19
C GLY A 22 3.18 6.97 -1.72
N ASP A 23 3.38 5.80 -1.11
CA ASP A 23 3.14 5.54 0.31
C ASP A 23 3.85 6.60 1.17
N VAL A 24 3.13 7.23 2.10
CA VAL A 24 3.64 8.36 2.91
C VAL A 24 4.03 7.90 4.31
N HIS A 25 3.26 6.99 4.90
CA HIS A 25 3.53 6.41 6.21
C HIS A 25 3.84 7.43 7.31
N GLY A 26 3.04 8.49 7.46
CA GLY A 26 3.20 9.48 8.53
C GLY A 26 4.50 10.31 8.45
N GLU A 27 5.22 10.29 7.32
CA GLU A 27 6.46 11.05 7.12
C GLU A 27 6.14 12.49 6.69
N TRP A 28 5.51 13.24 7.60
CA TRP A 28 4.99 14.59 7.35
C TRP A 28 6.03 15.56 6.79
N GLU A 29 7.21 15.63 7.38
CA GLU A 29 8.29 16.50 6.90
C GLU A 29 8.73 16.15 5.46
N ALA A 30 8.75 14.87 5.11
CA ALA A 30 9.09 14.42 3.75
C ALA A 30 8.00 14.80 2.76
N LEU A 31 6.72 14.71 3.17
CA LEU A 31 5.59 15.17 2.37
C LEU A 31 5.67 16.68 2.12
N GLN A 32 5.93 17.49 3.15
CA GLN A 32 6.09 18.95 3.00
C GLN A 32 7.24 19.30 2.03
N GLN A 33 8.39 18.61 2.14
CA GLN A 33 9.52 18.80 1.23
C GLN A 33 9.15 18.44 -0.22
N LEU A 34 8.50 17.29 -0.43
CA LEU A 34 8.07 16.88 -1.77
C LEU A 34 7.08 17.88 -2.38
N LEU A 35 6.08 18.33 -1.61
CA LEU A 35 5.10 19.34 -2.05
C LEU A 35 5.79 20.64 -2.46
N HIS A 36 6.77 21.10 -1.67
CA HIS A 36 7.57 22.28 -1.98
C HIS A 36 8.30 22.13 -3.32
N PHE A 37 9.04 21.03 -3.53
CA PHE A 37 9.78 20.80 -4.78
C PHE A 37 8.87 20.61 -6.00
N LEU A 38 7.67 20.05 -5.78
CA LEU A 38 6.67 19.92 -6.83
C LEU A 38 5.99 21.27 -7.18
N GLY A 39 6.07 22.27 -6.31
CA GLY A 39 5.50 23.61 -6.51
C GLY A 39 4.08 23.79 -5.99
N TYR A 40 3.69 23.02 -4.98
CA TYR A 40 2.40 23.13 -4.29
C TYR A 40 2.49 24.08 -3.09
N ASP A 41 1.42 24.83 -2.82
CA ASP A 41 1.28 25.60 -1.60
C ASP A 41 0.81 24.75 -0.41
N GLU A 42 0.69 25.38 0.76
CA GLU A 42 0.24 24.76 2.01
C GLU A 42 -1.17 24.15 1.96
N ASN A 43 -2.00 24.55 0.99
CA ASN A 43 -3.35 24.03 0.79
C ASN A 43 -3.42 23.00 -0.36
N GLY A 44 -2.28 22.58 -0.89
CA GLY A 44 -2.19 21.64 -1.99
C GLY A 44 -2.56 22.24 -3.36
N ARG A 45 -2.51 23.56 -3.52
CA ARG A 45 -2.76 24.22 -4.83
C ARG A 45 -1.46 24.35 -5.61
N HIS A 46 -1.51 24.01 -6.89
CA HIS A 46 -0.39 24.21 -7.81
C HIS A 46 -0.68 25.37 -8.76
N LYS A 47 0.31 26.24 -9.00
CA LYS A 47 0.18 27.44 -9.87
C LYS A 47 -0.26 27.14 -11.31
N HIS A 48 -0.01 25.93 -11.78
CA HIS A 48 -0.41 25.45 -13.12
C HIS A 48 -1.66 24.55 -13.10
N GLY A 49 -2.44 24.56 -12.01
CA GLY A 49 -3.69 23.79 -11.91
C GLY A 49 -3.52 22.27 -11.83
N ARG A 50 -2.31 21.79 -11.53
CA ARG A 50 -2.05 20.36 -11.29
C ARG A 50 -2.76 19.90 -10.02
N LYS A 51 -3.09 18.60 -9.97
CA LYS A 51 -3.72 17.97 -8.80
C LYS A 51 -2.88 16.84 -8.25
N LEU A 52 -2.93 16.70 -6.93
CA LEU A 52 -2.25 15.61 -6.23
C LEU A 52 -3.10 14.34 -6.28
N VAL A 53 -2.45 13.19 -6.38
CA VAL A 53 -3.10 11.89 -6.19
C VAL A 53 -2.26 11.04 -5.25
N PHE A 54 -2.82 10.58 -4.15
CA PHE A 54 -2.15 9.67 -3.22
C PHE A 54 -2.54 8.23 -3.51
N VAL A 55 -1.56 7.31 -3.52
CA VAL A 55 -1.79 5.88 -3.77
C VAL A 55 -2.20 5.09 -2.52
N GLY A 56 -2.52 5.75 -1.40
CA GLY A 56 -2.82 5.12 -0.12
C GLY A 56 -1.60 5.00 0.80
N ASP A 57 -1.76 4.29 1.91
CA ASP A 57 -0.74 4.11 2.96
C ASP A 57 -0.17 5.46 3.43
N LEU A 58 -1.09 6.34 3.82
CA LEU A 58 -0.79 7.67 4.34
C LEU A 58 -0.25 7.61 5.76
N CYS A 59 -0.65 6.60 6.52
CA CYS A 59 -0.42 6.47 7.96
C CYS A 59 0.42 5.25 8.35
N ASP A 60 0.61 5.09 9.66
CA ASP A 60 1.46 4.11 10.34
C ASP A 60 2.97 4.32 10.13
N ARG A 61 3.77 3.78 11.07
CA ARG A 61 5.25 3.72 11.10
C ARG A 61 5.98 5.06 11.27
N GLY A 62 5.58 6.11 10.56
CA GLY A 62 6.21 7.43 10.65
C GLY A 62 5.80 8.20 11.90
N PRO A 63 6.49 9.31 12.16
CA PRO A 63 6.33 10.07 13.40
C PRO A 63 5.02 10.87 13.46
N ASP A 64 4.37 11.18 12.34
CA ASP A 64 3.23 12.11 12.33
C ASP A 64 2.15 11.71 11.32
N SER A 65 1.56 10.53 11.55
CA SER A 65 0.34 10.10 10.84
C SER A 65 -0.82 11.10 11.00
N PRO A 66 -1.06 11.70 12.19
CA PRO A 66 -2.10 12.71 12.35
C PRO A 66 -1.98 13.90 11.39
N ALA A 67 -0.80 14.52 11.29
CA ALA A 67 -0.61 15.68 10.41
C ALA A 67 -0.81 15.33 8.93
N VAL A 68 -0.30 14.17 8.48
CA VAL A 68 -0.50 13.70 7.11
C VAL A 68 -1.98 13.52 6.81
N LEU A 69 -2.71 12.81 7.68
CA LEU A 69 -4.14 12.52 7.47
C LEU A 69 -4.97 13.80 7.48
N ASP A 70 -4.78 14.67 8.47
CA ASP A 70 -5.54 15.92 8.57
C ASP A 70 -5.30 16.82 7.34
N TRP A 71 -4.07 16.91 6.86
CA TRP A 71 -3.74 17.67 5.66
C TRP A 71 -4.36 17.08 4.39
N VAL A 72 -4.24 15.76 4.18
CA VAL A 72 -4.80 15.10 2.99
C VAL A 72 -6.33 15.21 2.98
N ILE A 73 -6.99 15.04 4.13
CA ILE A 73 -8.44 15.22 4.26
C ILE A 73 -8.86 16.63 3.81
N GLN A 74 -8.15 17.66 4.28
CA GLN A 74 -8.42 19.05 3.89
C GLN A 74 -8.19 19.28 2.39
N ALA A 75 -7.06 18.79 1.85
CA ALA A 75 -6.74 18.93 0.43
C ALA A 75 -7.75 18.21 -0.48
N VAL A 76 -8.25 17.03 -0.07
CA VAL A 76 -9.30 16.29 -0.78
C VAL A 76 -10.64 17.03 -0.70
N ALA A 77 -11.02 17.52 0.48
CA ALA A 77 -12.26 18.29 0.64
C ALA A 77 -12.26 19.60 -0.17
N ALA A 78 -11.08 20.19 -0.39
CA ALA A 78 -10.88 21.37 -1.24
C ALA A 78 -10.69 21.03 -2.73
N GLU A 79 -10.88 19.77 -3.14
CA GLU A 79 -10.66 19.27 -4.50
C GLU A 79 -9.25 19.53 -5.06
N ASN A 80 -8.25 19.72 -4.20
CA ASN A 80 -6.84 19.90 -4.56
C ASN A 80 -6.07 18.59 -4.66
N ALA A 81 -6.57 17.55 -3.98
CA ALA A 81 -6.02 16.22 -3.99
C ALA A 81 -7.10 15.15 -4.19
N PHE A 82 -6.67 13.98 -4.64
CA PHE A 82 -7.43 12.74 -4.65
C PHE A 82 -6.63 11.68 -3.89
N THR A 83 -7.31 10.69 -3.32
CA THR A 83 -6.65 9.61 -2.59
C THR A 83 -7.44 8.31 -2.73
N ILE A 84 -6.76 7.18 -2.56
CA ILE A 84 -7.35 5.85 -2.47
C ILE A 84 -6.98 5.21 -1.13
N ILE A 85 -7.71 4.16 -0.75
CA ILE A 85 -7.41 3.35 0.43
C ILE A 85 -6.20 2.43 0.18
N GLY A 86 -5.17 2.54 1.03
CA GLY A 86 -4.11 1.55 1.17
C GLY A 86 -4.46 0.48 2.20
N ASN A 87 -3.57 -0.51 2.40
CA ASN A 87 -3.85 -1.53 3.43
C ASN A 87 -3.78 -0.99 4.85
N HIS A 88 -3.00 0.07 5.09
CA HIS A 88 -2.91 0.67 6.42
C HIS A 88 -4.23 1.38 6.78
N GLU A 89 -4.79 2.19 5.88
CA GLU A 89 -6.13 2.76 6.10
C GLU A 89 -7.21 1.67 6.21
N LEU A 90 -7.12 0.61 5.41
CA LEU A 90 -8.06 -0.52 5.51
C LEU A 90 -8.02 -1.17 6.90
N ASN A 91 -6.83 -1.43 7.44
CA ASN A 91 -6.65 -2.00 8.78
C ASN A 91 -7.31 -1.12 9.87
N LEU A 92 -7.22 0.21 9.74
CA LEU A 92 -7.89 1.16 10.64
C LEU A 92 -9.42 1.08 10.54
N LEU A 93 -9.95 0.86 9.34
CA LEU A 93 -11.40 0.80 9.09
C LEU A 93 -12.03 -0.51 9.56
N ILE A 94 -11.28 -1.61 9.56
CA ILE A 94 -11.75 -2.93 10.00
C ILE A 94 -11.33 -3.28 11.43
N ASP A 95 -10.72 -2.34 12.16
CA ASP A 95 -10.23 -2.53 13.53
C ASP A 95 -9.24 -3.71 13.66
N ASP A 96 -8.26 -3.79 12.75
CA ASP A 96 -7.21 -4.82 12.71
C ASP A 96 -5.81 -4.23 13.00
N PRO A 97 -5.42 -4.08 14.28
CA PRO A 97 -4.16 -3.43 14.67
C PRO A 97 -2.93 -4.17 14.11
N LYS A 98 -2.08 -3.46 13.36
CA LYS A 98 -0.83 -3.98 12.76
C LYS A 98 0.41 -3.25 13.25
N ASP A 99 1.58 -3.80 12.91
CA ASP A 99 2.88 -3.16 13.14
C ASP A 99 2.93 -1.72 12.62
N GLY A 100 3.21 -0.79 13.51
CA GLY A 100 3.34 0.63 13.18
C GLY A 100 2.09 1.45 13.48
N SER A 101 1.04 0.84 14.03
CA SER A 101 -0.26 1.49 14.23
C SER A 101 -0.52 1.96 15.66
N GLY A 102 0.50 1.92 16.53
CA GLY A 102 0.42 2.37 17.93
C GLY A 102 0.04 3.84 18.16
N TRP A 103 0.18 4.70 17.14
CA TRP A 103 -0.33 6.08 17.17
C TRP A 103 -1.88 6.14 17.22
N TYR A 104 -2.55 5.09 16.73
CA TYR A 104 -4.01 4.96 16.68
C TYR A 104 -4.56 3.85 17.58
N PHE A 105 -3.89 2.71 17.72
CA PHE A 105 -4.38 1.59 18.54
C PHE A 105 -3.64 1.48 19.87
N ASP A 106 -4.38 1.64 20.97
CA ASP A 106 -3.80 1.63 22.32
C ASP A 106 -3.26 0.24 22.74
N ASN A 107 -3.69 -0.83 22.06
CA ASN A 107 -3.25 -2.22 22.33
C ASN A 107 -1.97 -2.63 21.58
N ARG A 108 -1.26 -1.66 20.98
CA ARG A 108 0.00 -1.85 20.25
C ARG A 108 1.20 -1.29 21.00
N LEU A 109 1.24 -1.39 22.33
CA LEU A 109 2.32 -0.86 23.18
C LEU A 109 3.72 -1.32 22.75
N GLN A 110 3.84 -2.54 22.22
CA GLN A 110 5.12 -3.08 21.72
C GLN A 110 5.70 -2.25 20.56
N ASP A 111 4.86 -1.55 19.80
CA ASP A 111 5.29 -0.72 18.69
C ASP A 111 6.06 0.52 19.16
N GLU A 112 5.87 0.99 20.39
CA GLU A 112 6.60 2.14 20.94
C GLU A 112 8.11 1.93 20.83
N THR A 113 8.57 0.73 21.19
CA THR A 113 10.00 0.38 21.09
C THR A 113 10.53 0.46 19.68
N ARG A 114 9.68 0.28 18.65
CA ARG A 114 10.07 0.12 17.25
C ARG A 114 9.96 1.40 16.45
N PHE A 115 8.91 2.19 16.62
CA PHE A 115 8.70 3.31 15.72
C PHE A 115 8.44 4.65 16.42
N ALA A 116 8.34 4.69 17.76
CA ALA A 116 8.32 5.95 18.47
C ALA A 116 9.62 6.75 18.19
N PRO A 117 9.61 8.09 18.31
CA PRO A 117 8.47 8.92 18.75
C PRO A 117 7.44 9.13 17.64
N TRP A 118 6.16 9.15 18.03
CA TRP A 118 5.03 9.48 17.17
C TRP A 118 3.99 10.33 17.86
N GLN A 119 3.28 11.12 17.06
CA GLN A 119 2.08 11.84 17.46
C GLN A 119 0.88 10.89 17.48
N HIS A 120 0.07 10.96 18.54
CA HIS A 120 -1.15 10.17 18.66
C HIS A 120 -2.36 10.90 18.08
N TYR A 121 -3.23 10.18 17.37
CA TYR A 121 -4.48 10.76 16.90
C TYR A 121 -5.47 10.94 18.07
N PRO A 122 -6.10 12.11 18.22
CA PRO A 122 -7.05 12.37 19.30
C PRO A 122 -8.21 11.36 19.29
N LYS A 123 -8.46 10.71 20.43
CA LYS A 123 -9.46 9.63 20.56
C LYS A 123 -10.86 10.07 20.18
N ASP A 124 -11.23 11.29 20.56
CA ASP A 124 -12.52 11.94 20.27
C ASP A 124 -12.73 12.19 18.78
N LYS A 125 -11.65 12.30 17.99
CA LYS A 125 -11.72 12.51 16.53
C LYS A 125 -11.65 11.23 15.70
N ARG A 126 -11.28 10.08 16.29
CA ARG A 126 -11.08 8.81 15.56
C ARG A 126 -12.32 8.37 14.77
N ARG A 127 -13.51 8.56 15.32
CA ARG A 127 -14.77 8.23 14.63
C ARG A 127 -14.94 9.05 13.35
N GLN A 128 -14.73 10.37 13.41
CA GLN A 128 -14.83 11.25 12.24
C GLN A 128 -13.78 10.89 11.19
N LEU A 129 -12.55 10.55 11.63
CA LEU A 129 -11.50 10.06 10.75
C LEU A 129 -11.94 8.78 10.01
N GLN A 130 -12.45 7.77 10.73
CA GLN A 130 -12.96 6.53 10.13
C GLN A 130 -14.12 6.79 9.15
N GLU A 131 -15.10 7.62 9.55
CA GLU A 131 -16.24 7.98 8.68
C GLU A 131 -15.77 8.67 7.39
N THR A 132 -14.74 9.51 7.47
CA THR A 132 -14.14 10.19 6.32
C THR A 132 -13.38 9.22 5.41
N MET A 133 -12.48 8.41 5.97
CA MET A 133 -11.70 7.43 5.19
C MET A 133 -12.58 6.36 4.55
N ALA A 134 -13.68 5.96 5.20
CA ALA A 134 -14.64 5.02 4.63
C ALA A 134 -15.27 5.50 3.30
N GLN A 135 -15.19 6.81 3.01
CA GLN A 135 -15.65 7.39 1.74
C GLN A 135 -14.56 7.44 0.67
N TRP A 136 -13.31 7.05 0.93
CA TRP A 136 -12.28 7.04 -0.10
C TRP A 136 -12.43 5.81 -1.02
N PRO A 137 -12.21 5.96 -2.34
CA PRO A 137 -12.29 4.85 -3.28
C PRO A 137 -11.11 3.88 -3.12
N LEU A 138 -11.24 2.68 -3.69
CA LEU A 138 -10.11 1.75 -3.86
C LEU A 138 -9.34 2.03 -5.16
N ILE A 139 -10.03 2.60 -6.16
CA ILE A 139 -9.50 2.85 -7.49
C ILE A 139 -9.85 4.26 -7.94
N LEU A 140 -8.84 4.94 -8.49
CA LEU A 140 -9.04 6.14 -9.30
C LEU A 140 -8.63 5.85 -10.74
N GLN A 141 -9.43 6.26 -11.72
CA GLN A 141 -9.12 5.99 -13.12
C GLN A 141 -9.60 7.07 -14.09
N ARG A 142 -8.94 7.12 -15.24
CA ARG A 142 -9.36 7.79 -16.48
C ARG A 142 -8.80 7.00 -17.66
N ASP A 143 -9.09 7.42 -18.88
CA ASP A 143 -8.82 6.62 -20.09
C ASP A 143 -7.34 6.26 -20.30
N ASP A 144 -6.40 7.09 -19.84
CA ASP A 144 -4.95 6.89 -19.96
C ASP A 144 -4.25 6.45 -18.66
N LEU A 145 -4.95 6.44 -17.51
CA LEU A 145 -4.32 6.23 -16.22
C LEU A 145 -5.22 5.56 -15.18
N ARG A 146 -4.66 4.59 -14.46
CA ARG A 146 -5.28 3.87 -13.34
C ARG A 146 -4.41 3.97 -12.09
N ILE A 147 -5.04 4.13 -10.94
CA ILE A 147 -4.39 4.19 -9.63
C ILE A 147 -5.07 3.16 -8.74
N VAL A 148 -4.27 2.26 -8.18
CA VAL A 148 -4.68 1.25 -7.21
C VAL A 148 -3.50 1.03 -6.26
N HIS A 149 -3.76 0.78 -4.99
CA HIS A 149 -2.67 0.79 -4.01
C HIS A 149 -1.66 -0.34 -4.26
N ALA A 150 -2.11 -1.59 -4.45
CA ALA A 150 -1.22 -2.72 -4.69
C ALA A 150 -1.42 -3.36 -6.07
N ALA A 151 -2.59 -3.92 -6.37
CA ALA A 151 -2.73 -4.73 -7.58
C ALA A 151 -3.95 -4.39 -8.43
N TRP A 152 -3.73 -4.23 -9.74
CA TRP A 152 -4.82 -4.13 -10.71
C TRP A 152 -5.21 -5.52 -11.18
N LEU A 153 -6.35 -6.02 -10.70
CA LEU A 153 -6.79 -7.39 -10.94
C LEU A 153 -8.24 -7.39 -11.46
N PRO A 154 -8.47 -7.54 -12.77
CA PRO A 154 -9.81 -7.49 -13.37
C PRO A 154 -10.83 -8.38 -12.66
N GLU A 155 -10.47 -9.64 -12.36
CA GLU A 155 -11.36 -10.57 -11.64
C GLU A 155 -11.74 -10.08 -10.23
N SER A 156 -10.81 -9.42 -9.53
CA SER A 156 -11.12 -8.84 -8.21
C SER A 156 -12.00 -7.60 -8.34
N ILE A 157 -11.75 -6.77 -9.35
CA ILE A 157 -12.56 -5.59 -9.66
C ILE A 157 -13.99 -6.01 -10.02
N ASP A 158 -14.15 -7.06 -10.82
CA ASP A 158 -15.45 -7.62 -11.18
C ASP A 158 -16.21 -8.11 -9.95
N LYS A 159 -15.54 -8.82 -9.03
CA LYS A 159 -16.13 -9.22 -7.75
C LYS A 159 -16.64 -8.02 -6.94
N LEU A 160 -15.90 -6.92 -6.90
CA LEU A 160 -16.30 -5.70 -6.18
C LEU A 160 -17.55 -5.05 -6.79
N ILE A 161 -17.56 -4.91 -8.11
CA ILE A 161 -18.66 -4.25 -8.85
C ILE A 161 -19.96 -5.03 -8.69
N HIS A 162 -19.88 -6.36 -8.84
CA HIS A 162 -21.05 -7.25 -8.81
C HIS A 162 -21.48 -7.66 -7.40
N CYS A 163 -20.74 -7.29 -6.35
CA CYS A 163 -21.19 -7.50 -4.98
C CYS A 163 -22.36 -6.54 -4.65
N GLY A 164 -23.42 -7.09 -4.07
CA GLY A 164 -24.60 -6.32 -3.66
C GLY A 164 -24.35 -5.39 -2.47
N GLU A 165 -23.40 -5.73 -1.59
CA GLU A 165 -23.00 -4.90 -0.46
C GLU A 165 -22.10 -3.74 -0.92
N LYS A 166 -22.44 -2.50 -0.57
CA LYS A 166 -21.76 -1.28 -1.07
C LYS A 166 -20.91 -0.56 -0.02
N SER A 167 -20.98 -0.96 1.24
CA SER A 167 -20.06 -0.50 2.29
C SER A 167 -18.73 -1.22 2.19
N LEU A 168 -17.61 -0.49 2.20
CA LEU A 168 -16.25 -1.05 2.14
C LEU A 168 -16.03 -2.10 3.24
N ILE A 169 -16.35 -1.73 4.48
CA ILE A 169 -16.12 -2.56 5.67
C ILE A 169 -17.00 -3.81 5.63
N LYS A 170 -18.30 -3.65 5.34
CA LYS A 170 -19.21 -4.81 5.27
C LYS A 170 -18.84 -5.75 4.12
N GLN A 171 -18.46 -5.19 2.97
CA GLN A 171 -18.05 -6.01 1.83
C GLN A 171 -16.75 -6.76 2.11
N TYR A 172 -15.80 -6.13 2.81
CA TYR A 172 -14.58 -6.80 3.25
C TYR A 172 -14.92 -8.03 4.11
N HIS A 173 -15.76 -7.87 5.14
CA HIS A 173 -16.16 -8.98 6.00
C HIS A 173 -16.97 -10.04 5.26
N TYR A 174 -17.82 -9.65 4.31
CA TYR A 174 -18.54 -10.60 3.44
C TYR A 174 -17.56 -11.53 2.71
N TRP A 175 -16.51 -10.97 2.10
CA TRP A 175 -15.52 -11.77 1.37
C TRP A 175 -14.60 -12.57 2.30
N GLU A 176 -14.22 -12.03 3.46
CA GLU A 176 -13.45 -12.82 4.46
C GLU A 176 -14.25 -14.03 4.96
N ASN A 177 -15.54 -13.84 5.29
CA ASN A 177 -16.40 -14.94 5.73
C ASN A 177 -16.54 -16.01 4.63
N ARG A 178 -16.79 -15.57 3.40
CA ARG A 178 -16.87 -16.48 2.25
C ARG A 178 -15.55 -17.23 2.02
N PHE A 179 -14.41 -16.55 2.19
CA PHE A 179 -13.11 -17.21 2.11
C PHE A 179 -12.99 -18.34 3.13
N PHE A 180 -13.40 -18.12 4.39
CA PHE A 180 -13.36 -19.19 5.39
C PHE A 180 -14.25 -20.36 5.02
N ASP A 181 -15.44 -20.11 4.49
CA ASP A 181 -16.37 -21.17 4.05
C ASP A 181 -15.78 -21.98 2.88
N ASP A 182 -15.22 -21.29 1.88
CA ASP A 182 -14.61 -21.93 0.72
C ASP A 182 -13.31 -22.68 1.10
N PHE A 183 -12.47 -22.09 1.97
CA PHE A 183 -11.20 -22.69 2.40
C PHE A 183 -11.39 -24.00 3.14
N ARG A 184 -12.46 -24.13 3.95
CA ARG A 184 -12.82 -25.37 4.64
C ARG A 184 -13.09 -26.56 3.70
N GLN A 185 -13.41 -26.27 2.43
CA GLN A 185 -13.68 -27.29 1.41
C GLN A 185 -12.44 -27.63 0.58
N THR A 186 -11.29 -27.02 0.86
CA THR A 186 -10.04 -27.30 0.16
C THR A 186 -9.30 -28.48 0.80
N GLU A 187 -8.44 -29.13 0.02
CA GLU A 187 -7.54 -30.19 0.50
C GLU A 187 -6.54 -29.71 1.57
N TRP A 188 -6.36 -28.40 1.71
CA TRP A 188 -5.39 -27.79 2.62
C TRP A 188 -5.93 -27.55 4.03
N TYR A 189 -7.25 -27.65 4.23
CA TYR A 189 -7.89 -27.26 5.48
C TYR A 189 -7.42 -28.10 6.67
N GLU A 190 -7.38 -29.43 6.52
CA GLU A 190 -6.95 -30.33 7.59
C GLU A 190 -5.49 -30.07 8.00
N SER A 191 -4.59 -29.95 7.01
CA SER A 191 -3.19 -29.59 7.26
C SER A 191 -3.05 -28.24 7.95
N TYR A 192 -3.79 -27.21 7.49
CA TYR A 192 -3.78 -25.90 8.12
C TYR A 192 -4.16 -25.95 9.61
N ILE A 193 -5.21 -26.69 9.96
CA ILE A 193 -5.65 -26.84 11.35
C ILE A 193 -4.58 -27.57 12.18
N GLN A 194 -4.00 -28.65 11.65
CA GLN A 194 -2.95 -29.39 12.35
C GLN A 194 -1.70 -28.53 12.58
N GLU A 195 -1.22 -27.85 11.54
CA GLU A 195 -0.02 -27.00 11.60
C GLU A 195 -0.22 -25.83 12.57
N THR A 196 -1.37 -25.16 12.54
CA THR A 196 -1.66 -24.04 13.46
C THR A 196 -1.85 -24.47 14.91
N GLN A 197 -2.31 -25.70 15.16
CA GLN A 197 -2.40 -26.25 16.52
C GLN A 197 -1.04 -26.67 17.08
N GLN A 198 -0.17 -27.19 16.21
CA GLN A 198 1.19 -27.63 16.58
C GLN A 198 2.14 -26.45 16.76
N LEU A 199 2.10 -25.49 15.84
CA LEU A 199 2.98 -24.34 15.82
C LEU A 199 2.27 -23.14 16.46
N LYS A 200 2.28 -23.10 17.79
CA LYS A 200 1.65 -22.01 18.54
C LYS A 200 2.57 -20.81 18.57
N THR A 201 3.65 -20.90 19.35
CA THR A 201 4.61 -19.82 19.54
C THR A 201 5.78 -19.92 18.57
N GLU A 202 6.00 -21.11 17.99
CA GLU A 202 7.08 -21.41 17.04
C GLU A 202 6.96 -20.59 15.76
N LEU A 203 5.73 -20.27 15.31
CA LEU A 203 5.52 -19.37 14.19
C LEU A 203 6.05 -17.96 14.44
N GLU A 204 6.18 -17.56 15.71
CA GLU A 204 6.61 -16.22 16.13
C GLU A 204 8.06 -16.19 16.65
N ASP A 205 8.71 -17.33 16.79
CA ASP A 205 10.11 -17.43 17.22
C ASP A 205 11.09 -17.38 16.04
N GLU A 206 11.88 -16.31 15.96
CA GLU A 206 12.92 -16.13 14.93
C GLU A 206 14.02 -17.21 14.99
N ASN A 207 14.26 -17.78 16.17
CA ASN A 207 15.32 -18.78 16.37
C ASN A 207 14.86 -20.20 16.05
N TYR A 208 13.57 -20.40 15.77
CA TYR A 208 13.03 -21.69 15.41
C TYR A 208 13.33 -22.02 13.95
N THR A 209 14.00 -23.14 13.67
CA THR A 209 14.21 -23.61 12.29
C THR A 209 12.90 -24.10 11.70
N MET A 210 12.20 -23.24 10.96
CA MET A 210 10.87 -23.51 10.45
C MET A 210 10.87 -24.38 9.18
N PRO A 211 10.34 -25.61 9.21
CA PRO A 211 10.09 -26.37 7.99
C PRO A 211 8.89 -25.74 7.24
N PHE A 212 8.83 -25.99 5.93
CA PHE A 212 7.72 -25.48 5.12
C PHE A 212 6.36 -26.05 5.60
N GLN A 213 5.39 -25.16 5.80
CA GLN A 213 4.05 -25.49 6.32
C GLN A 213 3.02 -25.36 5.19
N PRO A 214 2.69 -26.43 4.46
CA PRO A 214 1.84 -26.34 3.28
C PRO A 214 0.43 -25.84 3.57
N GLY A 215 -0.19 -26.20 4.69
CA GLY A 215 -1.51 -25.73 5.08
C GLY A 215 -1.55 -24.22 5.32
N VAL A 216 -0.62 -23.69 6.14
CA VAL A 216 -0.46 -22.24 6.40
C VAL A 216 -0.10 -21.50 5.11
N ALA A 217 0.79 -22.06 4.28
CA ALA A 217 1.18 -21.45 3.02
C ALA A 217 0.01 -21.29 2.05
N HIS A 218 -0.81 -22.34 1.88
CA HIS A 218 -1.98 -22.28 0.99
C HIS A 218 -3.11 -21.45 1.57
N TYR A 219 -3.27 -21.40 2.90
CA TYR A 219 -4.18 -20.45 3.54
C TYR A 219 -3.82 -19.01 3.17
N ASP A 220 -2.55 -18.60 3.36
CA ASP A 220 -2.10 -17.24 3.05
C ASP A 220 -2.20 -16.93 1.54
N LEU A 221 -1.81 -17.88 0.69
CA LEU A 221 -1.90 -17.77 -0.76
C LEU A 221 -3.34 -17.51 -1.22
N LEU A 222 -4.27 -18.39 -0.86
CA LEU A 222 -5.67 -18.33 -1.31
C LEU A 222 -6.38 -17.13 -0.71
N ARG A 223 -6.12 -16.81 0.57
CA ARG A 223 -6.69 -15.63 1.22
C ARG A 223 -6.28 -14.34 0.52
N SER A 224 -5.05 -14.26 0.01
CA SER A 224 -4.53 -13.05 -0.64
C SER A 224 -5.32 -12.63 -1.89
N CYS A 225 -5.93 -13.58 -2.61
CA CYS A 225 -6.68 -13.33 -3.85
C CYS A 225 -8.20 -13.52 -3.72
N HIS A 226 -8.67 -14.22 -2.67
CA HIS A 226 -10.10 -14.49 -2.50
C HIS A 226 -10.89 -13.22 -2.21
N ASN A 227 -10.45 -12.45 -1.20
CA ASN A 227 -11.03 -11.16 -0.86
C ASN A 227 -10.53 -10.08 -1.84
N PRO A 228 -11.40 -9.53 -2.69
CA PRO A 228 -10.97 -8.59 -3.71
C PRO A 228 -10.46 -7.27 -3.13
N ILE A 229 -11.00 -6.79 -2.00
CA ILE A 229 -10.51 -5.56 -1.36
C ILE A 229 -9.07 -5.78 -0.89
N ARG A 230 -8.82 -6.89 -0.20
CA ARG A 230 -7.46 -7.28 0.23
C ARG A 230 -6.52 -7.43 -0.96
N ALA A 231 -6.95 -8.05 -2.04
CA ALA A 231 -6.11 -8.25 -3.23
C ALA A 231 -5.69 -6.89 -3.84
N LEU A 232 -6.61 -5.93 -3.94
CA LEU A 232 -6.31 -4.59 -4.46
C LEU A 232 -5.42 -3.76 -3.51
N THR A 233 -5.57 -3.90 -2.19
CA THR A 233 -4.82 -3.12 -1.18
C THR A 233 -3.57 -3.81 -0.66
N SER A 234 -3.37 -5.11 -0.87
CA SER A 234 -2.21 -5.85 -0.31
C SER A 234 -1.50 -6.72 -1.33
N GLY A 235 -2.00 -6.72 -2.57
CA GLY A 235 -1.46 -7.51 -3.65
C GLY A 235 -1.74 -9.00 -3.47
N ILE A 236 -1.38 -9.75 -4.52
CA ILE A 236 -1.47 -11.21 -4.53
C ILE A 236 -0.12 -11.83 -4.19
N GLN A 237 -0.19 -13.07 -3.71
CA GLN A 237 0.99 -13.82 -3.26
C GLN A 237 1.28 -15.03 -4.14
N ALA A 238 2.46 -15.60 -3.95
CA ALA A 238 2.91 -16.88 -4.48
C ALA A 238 3.62 -17.66 -3.37
N LEU A 239 3.65 -19.00 -3.46
CA LEU A 239 4.41 -19.82 -2.53
C LEU A 239 5.92 -19.51 -2.65
N THR A 240 6.62 -19.47 -1.52
CA THR A 240 8.08 -19.41 -1.50
C THR A 240 8.67 -20.82 -1.58
N GLN A 241 9.92 -20.95 -2.05
CA GLN A 241 10.66 -22.22 -1.95
C GLN A 241 11.23 -22.44 -0.54
N GLN A 242 11.55 -21.36 0.17
CA GLN A 242 12.19 -21.39 1.48
C GLN A 242 11.43 -20.48 2.45
N PRO A 243 10.99 -20.97 3.61
CA PRO A 243 10.41 -20.14 4.66
C PRO A 243 11.37 -19.05 5.11
N PHE A 244 10.84 -17.91 5.51
CA PHE A 244 11.65 -16.80 6.02
C PHE A 244 10.93 -16.06 7.16
N TYR A 245 11.70 -15.55 8.11
CA TYR A 245 11.16 -14.79 9.24
C TYR A 245 11.09 -13.29 8.91
N ILE A 246 9.93 -12.67 9.15
CA ILE A 246 9.78 -11.22 9.02
C ILE A 246 8.61 -10.68 9.87
N ASN A 247 8.82 -9.52 10.48
CA ASN A 247 7.81 -8.81 11.29
C ASN A 247 7.16 -9.72 12.35
N GLY A 248 7.98 -10.45 13.10
CA GLY A 248 7.51 -11.26 14.23
C GLY A 248 6.92 -12.62 13.84
N ARG A 249 6.99 -13.03 12.56
CA ARG A 249 6.39 -14.30 12.13
C ARG A 249 7.09 -14.94 10.93
N TRP A 250 7.16 -16.27 10.92
CA TRP A 250 7.56 -17.06 9.76
C TRP A 250 6.54 -16.94 8.61
N ARG A 251 7.05 -16.84 7.38
CA ARG A 251 6.28 -16.69 6.15
C ARG A 251 6.59 -17.79 5.16
N PHE A 252 5.55 -18.21 4.44
CA PHE A 252 5.60 -19.28 3.44
C PHE A 252 5.16 -18.79 2.05
N THR A 253 4.93 -17.50 1.92
CA THR A 253 4.51 -16.83 0.70
C THR A 253 5.32 -15.56 0.48
N VAL A 254 5.49 -15.21 -0.78
CA VAL A 254 6.10 -13.95 -1.24
C VAL A 254 5.11 -13.18 -2.09
N ARG A 255 5.35 -11.88 -2.23
CA ARG A 255 4.57 -11.03 -3.12
C ARG A 255 4.76 -11.47 -4.56
N LYS A 256 3.67 -11.63 -5.31
CA LYS A 256 3.71 -11.98 -6.73
C LYS A 256 3.72 -10.71 -7.59
N PRO A 257 4.66 -10.55 -8.53
CA PRO A 257 4.71 -9.40 -9.44
C PRO A 257 3.63 -9.51 -10.53
N TRP A 258 2.38 -9.22 -10.16
CA TRP A 258 1.20 -9.37 -11.03
C TRP A 258 1.31 -8.59 -12.35
N TRP A 259 2.08 -7.49 -12.37
CA TRP A 259 2.33 -6.68 -13.55
C TRP A 259 3.02 -7.44 -14.69
N GLN A 260 3.68 -8.58 -14.41
CA GLN A 260 4.24 -9.44 -15.45
C GLN A 260 3.18 -10.11 -16.34
N GLN A 261 1.93 -10.15 -15.87
CA GLN A 261 0.77 -10.67 -16.57
C GLN A 261 -0.15 -9.56 -17.09
N TYR A 262 0.15 -8.29 -16.80
CA TYR A 262 -0.65 -7.15 -17.23
C TYR A 262 -0.36 -6.79 -18.69
N THR A 263 -1.41 -6.78 -19.51
CA THR A 263 -1.33 -6.59 -20.97
C THR A 263 -2.23 -5.47 -21.51
N ASP A 264 -2.93 -4.76 -20.63
CA ASP A 264 -3.77 -3.65 -21.02
C ASP A 264 -2.89 -2.40 -21.28
N PRO A 265 -3.14 -1.64 -22.35
CA PRO A 265 -2.32 -0.48 -22.71
C PRO A 265 -2.43 0.70 -21.73
N VAL A 266 -3.40 0.72 -20.81
CA VAL A 266 -3.58 1.81 -19.85
C VAL A 266 -2.52 1.74 -18.75
N ALA A 267 -1.89 2.85 -18.46
CA ALA A 267 -0.87 2.94 -17.40
C ALA A 267 -1.49 2.70 -16.01
N VAL A 268 -0.77 2.00 -15.13
CA VAL A 268 -1.16 1.77 -13.74
C VAL A 268 -0.06 2.29 -12.82
N ILE A 269 -0.41 3.12 -11.83
CA ILE A 269 0.50 3.54 -10.78
C ILE A 269 0.08 2.89 -9.47
N ILE A 270 1.06 2.33 -8.75
CA ILE A 270 0.87 1.58 -7.51
C ILE A 270 1.88 1.99 -6.43
N GLY A 271 1.56 1.66 -5.19
CA GLY A 271 2.40 1.77 -4.01
C GLY A 271 2.81 0.41 -3.46
N HIS A 272 2.78 0.23 -2.15
CA HIS A 272 2.82 -1.04 -1.39
C HIS A 272 4.12 -1.86 -1.42
N TYR A 273 4.81 -1.91 -2.56
CA TYR A 273 5.80 -2.95 -2.87
C TYR A 273 7.21 -2.68 -2.34
N TRP A 274 7.45 -1.52 -1.73
CA TRP A 274 8.72 -1.09 -1.14
C TRP A 274 9.86 -1.20 -2.15
N ARG A 275 9.74 -0.45 -3.25
CA ARG A 275 10.78 -0.40 -4.28
C ARG A 275 12.02 0.27 -3.70
N SER A 276 13.19 -0.24 -4.03
CA SER A 276 14.45 0.34 -3.57
C SER A 276 15.01 1.29 -4.62
N TRP A 277 15.27 2.54 -4.25
CA TRP A 277 15.87 3.54 -5.14
C TRP A 277 17.30 3.20 -5.59
N TYR A 278 18.01 2.39 -4.81
CA TYR A 278 19.42 2.06 -5.02
C TYR A 278 19.63 0.60 -5.48
N GLY A 279 18.62 0.01 -6.15
CA GLY A 279 18.66 -1.38 -6.60
C GLY A 279 18.56 -2.39 -5.46
N THR A 280 19.12 -3.58 -5.61
CA THR A 280 18.92 -4.72 -4.69
C THR A 280 19.84 -4.72 -3.47
N ALA A 281 20.79 -3.77 -3.37
CA ALA A 281 21.72 -3.70 -2.25
C ALA A 281 20.99 -3.43 -0.92
N GLY A 282 21.01 -4.38 0.01
CA GLY A 282 20.30 -4.28 1.29
C GLY A 282 18.79 -4.58 1.21
N VAL A 283 18.30 -5.03 0.06
CA VAL A 283 16.94 -5.56 -0.08
C VAL A 283 16.90 -6.99 0.45
N ALA A 284 15.91 -7.30 1.28
CA ALA A 284 15.70 -8.64 1.83
C ALA A 284 15.53 -9.69 0.73
N GLU A 285 16.06 -10.90 0.94
CA GLU A 285 16.15 -11.96 -0.08
C GLU A 285 14.81 -12.22 -0.79
N HIS A 286 13.74 -12.39 -0.01
CA HIS A 286 12.38 -12.64 -0.50
C HIS A 286 11.77 -11.51 -1.37
N ARG A 287 12.46 -10.37 -1.53
CA ARG A 287 12.06 -9.25 -2.40
C ARG A 287 13.05 -8.96 -3.52
N LYS A 288 14.23 -9.58 -3.54
CA LYS A 288 15.29 -9.23 -4.52
C LYS A 288 14.83 -9.42 -5.95
N ASP A 289 14.06 -10.47 -6.22
CA ASP A 289 13.58 -10.81 -7.56
C ASP A 289 12.24 -10.16 -7.90
N LEU A 290 11.67 -9.37 -6.98
CA LEU A 290 10.37 -8.73 -7.21
C LEU A 290 10.46 -7.66 -8.31
N PHE A 291 11.57 -6.92 -8.34
CA PHE A 291 11.82 -5.84 -9.29
C PHE A 291 13.08 -6.13 -10.13
N PRO A 292 12.95 -6.87 -11.24
CA PRO A 292 14.07 -7.05 -12.16
C PRO A 292 14.43 -5.74 -12.89
N GLU A 293 13.50 -4.81 -13.06
CA GLU A 293 13.73 -3.53 -13.73
C GLU A 293 14.38 -2.49 -12.79
N PRO A 294 15.26 -1.59 -13.31
CA PRO A 294 15.86 -0.52 -12.51
C PRO A 294 14.79 0.38 -11.86
N PRO A 295 15.07 1.03 -10.72
CA PRO A 295 14.06 1.74 -9.92
C PRO A 295 13.31 2.87 -10.63
N THR A 296 13.89 3.41 -11.71
CA THR A 296 13.29 4.47 -12.52
C THR A 296 12.46 3.93 -13.68
N HIS A 297 12.41 2.62 -13.90
CA HIS A 297 11.74 2.03 -15.06
C HIS A 297 10.29 1.65 -14.75
N TRP A 298 9.46 1.70 -15.77
CA TRP A 298 8.15 1.07 -15.78
C TRP A 298 8.31 -0.46 -15.86
N LEU A 299 7.35 -1.16 -15.25
CA LEU A 299 7.35 -2.57 -14.92
C LEU A 299 6.46 -3.39 -15.86
N GLY A 300 6.80 -4.67 -15.97
CA GLY A 300 6.01 -5.65 -16.72
C GLY A 300 6.31 -5.62 -18.21
N LYS A 301 5.78 -6.62 -18.92
CA LYS A 301 6.14 -6.87 -20.34
C LYS A 301 5.87 -5.70 -21.27
N GLN A 302 4.79 -4.96 -21.03
CA GLN A 302 4.42 -3.77 -21.81
C GLN A 302 4.86 -2.46 -21.15
N GLN A 303 5.53 -2.54 -19.99
CA GLN A 303 6.01 -1.38 -19.24
C GLN A 303 4.90 -0.38 -18.92
N GLN A 304 3.76 -0.91 -18.45
CA GLN A 304 2.57 -0.13 -18.15
C GLN A 304 2.34 0.08 -16.65
N VAL A 305 3.13 -0.55 -15.78
CA VAL A 305 2.95 -0.41 -14.34
C VAL A 305 4.12 0.37 -13.74
N PHE A 306 3.87 1.35 -12.89
CA PHE A 306 4.92 2.04 -12.15
C PHE A 306 4.66 1.98 -10.65
N CYS A 307 5.63 1.46 -9.90
CA CYS A 307 5.60 1.50 -8.43
C CYS A 307 6.31 2.77 -7.95
N VAL A 308 5.56 3.68 -7.32
CA VAL A 308 6.03 4.97 -6.79
C VAL A 308 6.28 4.92 -5.26
N ASP A 309 6.25 3.75 -4.66
CA ASP A 309 6.66 3.52 -3.28
C ASP A 309 8.16 3.22 -3.21
N PHE A 310 8.95 4.20 -2.76
CA PHE A 310 10.40 4.06 -2.52
C PHE A 310 10.75 3.84 -1.04
N SER A 311 9.90 3.09 -0.35
CA SER A 311 10.14 2.53 0.99
C SER A 311 10.28 3.58 2.10
N ILE A 312 9.71 4.79 1.96
CA ILE A 312 9.79 5.84 3.00
C ILE A 312 9.30 5.33 4.37
N GLY A 313 8.33 4.42 4.40
CA GLY A 313 7.84 3.77 5.62
C GLY A 313 8.88 2.96 6.39
N ALA A 314 10.09 2.74 5.84
CA ALA A 314 11.21 2.11 6.53
C ALA A 314 12.09 3.11 7.30
N ARG A 315 11.87 4.42 7.19
CA ARG A 315 12.71 5.46 7.83
C ARG A 315 12.75 5.41 9.35
N TRP A 316 11.78 4.76 10.00
CA TRP A 316 11.88 4.48 11.44
C TRP A 316 13.15 3.70 11.80
N ARG A 317 13.63 2.81 10.92
CA ARG A 317 14.88 2.08 11.11
C ARG A 317 16.09 3.00 11.02
N GLU A 318 16.05 3.97 10.11
CA GLU A 318 17.11 4.97 9.92
C GLU A 318 17.18 5.92 11.12
N ARG A 319 16.03 6.38 11.65
CA ARG A 319 15.96 7.18 12.89
C ARG A 319 16.62 6.47 14.06
N LYS A 320 16.35 5.17 14.24
CA LYS A 320 16.98 4.37 15.30
C LYS A 320 18.49 4.24 15.19
N ASN A 321 19.00 4.27 13.96
CA ASN A 321 20.44 4.22 13.67
C ASN A 321 21.05 5.62 13.50
N ALA A 322 20.32 6.68 13.89
CA ALA A 322 20.74 8.08 13.77
C ALA A 322 21.17 8.50 12.34
N ILE A 323 20.59 7.87 11.31
CA ILE A 323 20.83 8.24 9.91
C ILE A 323 20.04 9.51 9.61
N LEU A 324 20.72 10.53 9.07
CA LEU A 324 20.12 11.81 8.76
C LEU A 324 19.24 11.73 7.50
N PRO A 325 18.20 12.58 7.37
CA PRO A 325 17.36 12.62 6.17
C PRO A 325 18.13 12.79 4.86
N ALA A 326 19.24 13.54 4.88
CA ALA A 326 20.09 13.76 3.70
C ALA A 326 20.82 12.49 3.22
N ASP A 327 21.08 11.55 4.13
CA ASP A 327 21.76 10.28 3.88
C ASP A 327 20.78 9.10 3.73
N SER A 328 19.47 9.39 3.82
CA SER A 328 18.40 8.40 3.73
C SER A 328 18.44 7.64 2.42
N ARG A 329 18.28 6.31 2.52
CA ARG A 329 18.08 5.45 1.35
C ARG A 329 16.61 5.29 0.99
N MET A 330 15.73 5.74 1.87
CA MET A 330 14.29 5.64 1.77
C MET A 330 13.71 6.99 1.34
N HIS A 331 12.93 7.01 0.27
CA HIS A 331 12.45 8.25 -0.33
C HIS A 331 10.93 8.23 -0.47
N LEU A 332 10.32 9.38 -0.27
CA LEU A 332 8.97 9.66 -0.69
C LEU A 332 9.09 10.25 -2.08
N ALA A 333 8.25 9.80 -3.00
CA ALA A 333 8.31 10.25 -4.38
C ALA A 333 6.94 10.57 -4.94
N ALA A 334 6.95 11.39 -5.98
CA ALA A 334 5.83 11.58 -6.88
C ALA A 334 6.22 11.20 -8.31
N LEU A 335 5.28 10.60 -9.04
CA LEU A 335 5.33 10.50 -10.49
C LEU A 335 4.46 11.60 -11.10
N ARG A 336 5.11 12.52 -11.82
CA ARG A 336 4.46 13.59 -12.58
C ARG A 336 3.91 13.05 -13.88
N TRP A 337 2.60 13.21 -14.11
CA TRP A 337 1.87 12.69 -15.27
C TRP A 337 1.18 13.83 -16.05
N PRO A 338 1.28 13.88 -17.40
CA PRO A 338 1.83 12.87 -18.32
C PRO A 338 3.33 12.98 -18.61
N GLU A 339 4.04 13.91 -17.97
CA GLU A 339 5.45 14.20 -18.27
C GLU A 339 6.41 13.05 -17.95
N ASN A 340 5.96 12.07 -17.17
CA ASN A 340 6.67 10.85 -16.83
C ASN A 340 8.01 11.16 -16.11
N LEU A 341 7.93 12.02 -15.10
CA LEU A 341 9.05 12.49 -14.29
C LEU A 341 8.89 12.04 -12.84
N ILE A 342 9.90 11.43 -12.26
CA ILE A 342 9.94 11.10 -10.85
C ILE A 342 10.56 12.29 -10.11
N MET A 343 9.91 12.73 -9.04
CA MET A 343 10.42 13.73 -8.10
C MET A 343 10.53 13.08 -6.72
N LEU A 344 11.68 13.20 -6.06
CA LEU A 344 11.89 12.75 -4.69
C LEU A 344 11.69 13.90 -3.70
N ASN A 345 11.39 13.57 -2.44
CA ASN A 345 11.36 14.52 -1.34
C ASN A 345 12.73 15.19 -1.07
N SER A 346 13.82 14.67 -1.64
CA SER A 346 15.15 15.31 -1.62
C SER A 346 15.34 16.38 -2.71
N GLY A 347 14.34 16.63 -3.56
CA GLY A 347 14.41 17.55 -4.69
C GLY A 347 15.12 16.98 -5.92
N LYS A 348 15.69 15.76 -5.82
CA LYS A 348 16.20 15.02 -6.97
C LYS A 348 15.06 14.60 -7.87
N TYR A 349 15.26 14.72 -9.18
CA TYR A 349 14.30 14.26 -10.17
C TYR A 349 14.98 13.52 -11.31
N CYS A 350 14.25 12.62 -11.95
CA CYS A 350 14.69 11.95 -13.16
C CYS A 350 13.51 11.48 -14.01
N PRO A 351 13.69 11.25 -15.32
CA PRO A 351 12.67 10.61 -16.14
C PRO A 351 12.34 9.19 -15.65
N ALA A 352 11.06 8.83 -15.64
CA ALA A 352 10.64 7.45 -15.53
C ALA A 352 10.74 6.78 -16.92
N GLN A 353 11.50 5.70 -17.02
CA GLN A 353 11.94 5.14 -18.29
C GLN A 353 11.08 3.97 -18.76
N ARG A 354 10.81 3.93 -20.06
CA ARG A 354 10.30 2.76 -20.77
C ARG A 354 11.41 2.32 -21.73
N ASN A 355 11.77 1.05 -21.70
CA ASN A 355 12.63 0.40 -22.69
C ASN A 355 11.87 0.41 -24.01
N ARG A 356 12.17 1.40 -24.85
CA ARG A 356 11.61 1.48 -26.20
C ARG A 356 12.21 0.42 -27.10
#